data_AF-A0A5J4TXB0-F1
#
_entry.id   AF-A0A5J4TXB0-F1
#
_cell.length_a   1.000
_cell.length_b   1.000
_cell.length_c   1.000
_cell.angle_alpha   90.00
_cell.angle_beta   90.00
_cell.angle_gamma   90.00
#
_symmetry.space_group_name_H-M   'P 1'
#
loop_
_entity.id
_entity.type
_entity.pdbx_description
1 polymer ?
#
loop_
_entity_poly.entity_id
_entity_poly.type
_entity_poly.pdbx_seq_one_letter_code
_entity_poly.pdbx_strand_id
1 'polypeptide(L)'
;MVYKIERDYKTEDMLRREHASLINGSETQKQRMGAAIWIDLPIFSRSIDGEKLFRQLLYARGLSSKAVDRVISNWSSQWRIHIAGLTLLVGYLRRIHQQPENLLNLEQPQIFMANYLEDAINQKCSDNSIKNQRCALAVLLKFMGYSEQQIHTDLVKQLMRKN
;
A
#
# COMPACT_ATOMS: atom_id res chain seq x y z
N MET A 1 -9.48 34.76 23.34
CA MET A 1 -9.90 33.38 23.67
C MET A 1 -9.28 32.46 22.63
N VAL A 2 -8.17 31.78 22.95
CA VAL A 2 -7.41 30.94 22.00
C VAL A 2 -7.47 29.50 22.51
N TYR A 3 -8.15 28.62 21.78
CA TYR A 3 -8.11 27.18 22.05
C TYR A 3 -6.86 26.59 21.41
N LYS A 4 -5.95 26.12 22.27
CA LYS A 4 -4.72 25.40 21.95
C LYS A 4 -5.12 23.92 21.76
N ILE A 5 -4.97 23.40 20.54
CA ILE A 5 -5.24 21.99 20.25
C ILE A 5 -4.10 21.15 20.81
N GLU A 6 -4.39 20.44 21.90
CA GLU A 6 -3.53 19.45 22.54
C GLU A 6 -3.40 18.27 21.57
N ARG A 7 -2.24 18.15 20.91
CA ARG A 7 -1.92 16.99 20.07
C ARG A 7 -1.58 15.80 20.95
N ASP A 8 -2.17 14.67 20.59
CA ASP A 8 -2.26 13.40 21.30
C ASP A 8 -0.89 12.73 21.52
N TYR A 9 -0.13 13.24 22.50
CA TYR A 9 1.21 12.78 22.91
C TYR A 9 1.28 11.29 23.25
N LYS A 10 0.14 10.66 23.52
CA LYS A 10 0.05 9.27 23.97
C LYS A 10 0.27 8.25 22.85
N THR A 11 -0.11 8.60 21.62
CA THR A 11 -0.03 7.71 20.46
C THR A 11 1.39 7.60 19.91
N GLU A 12 2.13 8.70 19.92
CA GLU A 12 3.53 8.74 19.47
C GLU A 12 4.48 8.06 20.46
N ASP A 13 4.19 8.15 21.76
CA ASP A 13 4.95 7.46 22.81
C ASP A 13 4.75 5.94 22.79
N MET A 14 3.54 5.47 22.42
CA MET A 14 3.27 4.05 22.18
C MET A 14 4.12 3.49 21.02
N LEU A 15 4.19 4.23 19.90
CA LEU A 15 4.97 3.84 18.72
C LEU A 15 6.47 3.78 19.02
N ARG A 16 6.99 4.68 19.86
CA ARG A 16 8.41 4.67 20.28
C ARG A 16 8.77 3.46 21.15
N ARG A 17 7.91 3.06 22.08
CA ARG A 17 8.20 1.91 22.97
C ARG A 17 8.19 0.57 22.23
N GLU A 18 7.29 0.39 21.26
CA GLU A 18 7.31 -0.80 20.39
C GLU A 18 8.60 -0.88 19.57
N HIS A 19 9.11 0.25 19.07
CA HIS A 19 10.34 0.30 18.28
C HIS A 19 11.58 -0.13 19.08
N ALA A 20 11.66 0.21 20.37
CA ALA A 20 12.75 -0.19 21.26
C ALA A 20 12.71 -1.68 21.61
N SER A 21 11.52 -2.30 21.60
CA SER A 21 11.31 -3.71 21.95
C SER A 21 11.73 -4.69 20.84
N LEU A 22 11.74 -4.22 19.59
CA LEU A 22 12.07 -5.02 18.41
C LEU A 22 13.58 -5.20 18.16
N ILE A 23 14.43 -4.37 18.79
CA ILE A 23 15.89 -4.42 18.58
C ILE A 23 16.54 -5.52 19.45
N ASN A 24 15.87 -6.02 20.47
CA ASN A 24 16.49 -6.90 21.47
C ASN A 24 15.67 -8.17 21.71
N GLY A 25 15.98 -9.25 20.99
CA GLY A 25 15.46 -10.59 21.30
C GLY A 25 15.50 -11.55 20.12
N SER A 26 16.33 -12.58 20.24
CA SER A 26 16.68 -13.58 19.23
C SER A 26 15.51 -14.39 18.64
N GLU A 27 15.65 -14.72 17.35
CA GLU A 27 14.95 -15.79 16.62
C GLU A 27 15.02 -17.08 17.47
N THR A 28 13.94 -17.78 17.82
CA THR A 28 13.31 -18.75 16.89
C THR A 28 11.97 -19.30 17.44
N GLN A 29 11.40 -18.82 18.56
CA GLN A 29 10.26 -19.54 19.19
C GLN A 29 8.95 -18.75 19.44
N LYS A 30 8.84 -17.48 19.03
CA LYS A 30 7.63 -16.65 19.25
C LYS A 30 6.61 -16.60 18.09
N GLN A 31 6.78 -17.38 17.02
CA GLN A 31 5.95 -17.23 15.82
C GLN A 31 4.54 -17.85 15.89
N ARG A 32 4.18 -18.67 16.89
CA ARG A 32 2.84 -19.32 16.92
C ARG A 32 1.81 -18.72 17.86
N MET A 33 2.21 -18.05 18.94
CA MET A 33 1.24 -17.49 19.91
C MET A 33 1.00 -15.99 19.73
N GLY A 34 1.85 -15.27 18.99
CA GLY A 34 1.64 -13.86 18.68
C GLY A 34 0.59 -13.62 17.58
N ALA A 35 0.59 -14.47 16.54
CA ALA A 35 -0.15 -14.21 15.30
C ALA A 35 -1.65 -13.94 15.49
N ALA A 36 -2.29 -14.58 16.47
CA ALA A 36 -3.73 -14.44 16.71
C ALA A 36 -4.13 -13.02 17.17
N ILE A 37 -3.27 -12.30 17.89
CA ILE A 37 -3.58 -10.95 18.41
C ILE A 37 -3.24 -9.86 17.37
N TRP A 38 -2.27 -10.10 16.49
CA TRP A 38 -1.86 -9.14 15.46
C TRP A 38 -2.84 -9.02 14.30
N ILE A 39 -3.62 -10.07 14.01
CA ILE A 39 -4.58 -10.08 12.88
C ILE A 39 -5.80 -9.18 13.15
N ASP A 40 -6.18 -9.00 14.43
CA ASP A 40 -7.39 -8.27 14.83
C ASP A 40 -7.21 -6.75 14.97
N LEU A 41 -5.98 -6.23 14.83
CA LEU A 41 -5.76 -4.79 14.82
C LEU A 41 -6.20 -4.18 13.47
N PRO A 42 -7.01 -3.09 13.47
CA PRO A 42 -7.53 -2.47 12.23
C PRO A 42 -6.45 -2.00 11.24
N ILE A 43 -5.20 -1.87 11.68
CA ILE A 43 -4.05 -1.48 10.85
C ILE A 43 -3.44 -2.71 10.14
N PHE A 44 -3.45 -3.87 10.77
CA PHE A 44 -2.92 -5.13 10.23
C PHE A 44 -3.94 -5.86 9.36
N SER A 45 -5.23 -5.86 9.72
CA SER A 45 -6.28 -6.36 8.82
C SER A 45 -6.31 -5.60 7.50
N ARG A 46 -6.00 -4.29 7.55
CA ARG A 46 -5.82 -3.43 6.38
C ARG A 46 -4.65 -3.90 5.53
N SER A 47 -3.46 -4.11 6.11
CA SER A 47 -2.27 -4.52 5.32
C SER A 47 -2.41 -5.90 4.65
N ILE A 48 -3.24 -6.79 5.21
CA ILE A 48 -3.54 -8.09 4.59
C ILE A 48 -4.23 -7.92 3.23
N ASP A 49 -5.12 -6.94 3.09
CA ASP A 49 -5.84 -6.70 1.83
C ASP A 49 -4.87 -6.31 0.69
N GLY A 50 -3.87 -5.47 0.98
CA GLY A 50 -2.86 -5.06 0.01
C GLY A 50 -1.97 -6.21 -0.45
N GLU A 51 -1.52 -7.07 0.47
CA GLU A 51 -0.72 -8.25 0.12
C GLU A 51 -1.53 -9.27 -0.67
N LYS A 52 -2.77 -9.50 -0.26
CA LYS A 52 -3.70 -10.37 -0.98
C LYS A 52 -3.91 -9.89 -2.42
N LEU A 53 -4.15 -8.59 -2.60
CA LEU A 53 -4.28 -7.98 -3.93
C LEU A 53 -3.03 -8.22 -4.79
N PHE A 54 -1.85 -7.96 -4.23
CA PHE A 54 -0.59 -8.13 -4.94
C PHE A 54 -0.39 -9.58 -5.41
N ARG A 55 -0.55 -10.55 -4.50
CA ARG A 55 -0.40 -11.97 -4.81
C ARG A 55 -1.42 -12.43 -5.86
N GLN A 56 -2.69 -12.08 -5.67
CA GLN A 56 -3.79 -12.45 -6.55
C GLN A 56 -3.53 -12.01 -8.00
N LEU A 57 -3.12 -10.76 -8.20
CA LEU A 57 -2.87 -10.23 -9.54
C LEU A 57 -1.65 -10.84 -10.21
N LEU A 58 -0.57 -11.08 -9.46
CA LEU A 58 0.62 -11.73 -10.02
C LEU A 58 0.39 -13.20 -10.35
N TYR A 59 -0.40 -13.91 -9.53
CA TYR A 59 -0.81 -15.27 -9.86
C TYR A 59 -1.69 -15.31 -11.11
N ALA A 60 -2.61 -14.35 -11.26
CA ALA A 60 -3.43 -14.23 -12.46
C ALA A 60 -2.62 -13.90 -13.73
N ARG A 61 -1.46 -13.25 -13.58
CA ARG A 61 -0.47 -13.06 -14.66
C ARG A 61 0.42 -14.28 -14.92
N GLY A 62 0.27 -15.36 -14.13
CA GLY A 62 0.99 -16.62 -14.31
C GLY A 62 2.27 -16.75 -13.49
N LEU A 63 2.54 -15.85 -12.55
CA LEU A 63 3.70 -16.00 -11.67
C LEU A 63 3.44 -17.14 -10.67
N SER A 64 4.46 -17.97 -10.42
CA SER A 64 4.40 -18.99 -9.38
C SER A 64 4.50 -18.38 -7.98
N SER A 65 3.95 -19.06 -6.96
CA SER A 65 4.07 -18.66 -5.55
C SER A 65 5.52 -18.37 -5.16
N LYS A 66 6.45 -19.26 -5.52
CA LYS A 66 7.88 -19.10 -5.18
C LYS A 66 8.50 -17.84 -5.77
N ALA A 67 8.10 -17.46 -6.99
CA ALA A 67 8.59 -16.23 -7.62
C ALA A 67 8.05 -15.00 -6.88
N VAL A 68 6.76 -15.00 -6.54
CA VAL A 68 6.13 -13.90 -5.78
C VAL A 68 6.74 -13.78 -4.38
N ASP A 69 6.94 -14.90 -3.67
CA ASP A 69 7.58 -14.91 -2.35
C ASP A 69 8.99 -14.33 -2.40
N ARG A 70 9.75 -14.64 -3.46
CA ARG A 70 11.11 -14.11 -3.66
C ARG A 70 11.11 -12.60 -3.96
N VAL A 71 10.13 -12.11 -4.71
CA VAL A 71 9.94 -10.67 -4.93
C VAL A 71 9.67 -9.96 -3.61
N ILE A 72 8.74 -10.50 -2.80
CA ILE A 72 8.37 -9.95 -1.49
C ILE A 72 9.57 -9.95 -0.54
N SER A 73 10.32 -11.05 -0.44
CA SER A 73 11.49 -11.14 0.44
C SER A 73 12.57 -10.12 0.08
N ASN A 74 12.73 -9.81 -1.20
CA ASN A 74 13.75 -8.88 -1.68
C ASN A 74 13.43 -7.41 -1.36
N TRP A 75 12.17 -7.09 -1.04
CA TRP A 75 11.73 -5.71 -0.83
C TRP A 75 11.81 -5.21 0.62
N SER A 76 12.31 -6.02 1.55
CA SER A 76 12.65 -5.64 2.93
C SER A 76 11.72 -4.57 3.54
N SER A 77 12.24 -3.39 3.90
CA SER A 77 11.48 -2.29 4.52
C SER A 77 10.53 -1.57 3.55
N GLN A 78 10.77 -1.65 2.24
CA GLN A 78 9.92 -1.03 1.21
C GLN A 78 8.59 -1.77 1.04
N TRP A 79 8.57 -3.08 1.32
CA TRP A 79 7.36 -3.90 1.22
C TRP A 79 6.20 -3.32 2.04
N ARG A 80 6.47 -2.89 3.28
CA ARG A 80 5.44 -2.31 4.17
C ARG A 80 4.79 -1.07 3.58
N ILE A 81 5.58 -0.21 2.94
CA ILE A 81 5.09 1.03 2.32
C ILE A 81 4.24 0.70 1.10
N HIS A 82 4.69 -0.24 0.25
CA HIS A 82 3.92 -0.68 -0.91
C HIS A 82 2.59 -1.31 -0.51
N ILE A 83 2.59 -2.19 0.50
CA ILE A 83 1.37 -2.83 0.98
C ILE A 83 0.37 -1.83 1.55
N ALA A 84 0.84 -0.84 2.32
CA ALA A 84 -0.04 0.23 2.79
C ALA A 84 -0.70 0.99 1.63
N GLY A 85 0.06 1.29 0.57
CA GLY A 85 -0.48 1.92 -0.64
C GLY A 85 -1.46 1.03 -1.40
N LEU A 86 -1.17 -0.27 -1.55
CA LEU A 86 -2.06 -1.23 -2.22
C LEU A 86 -3.34 -1.50 -1.44
N THR A 87 -3.29 -1.38 -0.12
CA THR A 87 -4.48 -1.48 0.72
C THR A 87 -5.45 -0.33 0.46
N LEU A 88 -4.95 0.88 0.27
CA LEU A 88 -5.78 2.03 -0.11
C LEU A 88 -6.39 1.84 -1.50
N LEU A 89 -5.65 1.20 -2.41
CA LEU A 89 -6.15 0.80 -3.73
C LEU A 89 -7.31 -0.20 -3.61
N VAL A 90 -7.23 -1.21 -2.73
CA VAL A 90 -8.38 -2.11 -2.46
C VAL A 90 -9.60 -1.32 -2.00
N GLY A 91 -9.40 -0.33 -1.13
CA GLY A 91 -10.47 0.58 -0.70
C GLY A 91 -11.09 1.36 -1.85
N TYR A 92 -10.26 1.87 -2.77
CA TYR A 92 -10.72 2.57 -3.98
C TYR A 92 -11.53 1.67 -4.90
N LEU A 93 -11.01 0.49 -5.23
CA LEU A 93 -11.71 -0.49 -6.08
C LEU A 93 -13.11 -0.81 -5.54
N ARG A 94 -13.24 -0.96 -4.22
CA ARG A 94 -14.52 -1.19 -3.55
C ARG A 94 -15.49 -0.01 -3.72
N ARG A 95 -15.00 1.24 -3.63
CA ARG A 95 -15.82 2.46 -3.83
C ARG A 95 -16.33 2.59 -5.26
N ILE A 96 -15.51 2.23 -6.25
CA ILE A 96 -15.90 2.29 -7.67
C ILE A 96 -16.55 0.99 -8.17
N HIS A 97 -16.88 0.06 -7.26
CA HIS A 97 -17.47 -1.24 -7.54
C HIS A 97 -16.71 -2.07 -8.59
N GLN A 98 -15.39 -1.95 -8.63
CA GLN A 98 -14.53 -2.72 -9.53
C GLN A 98 -13.87 -3.89 -8.82
N GLN A 99 -13.74 -5.00 -9.55
CA GLN A 99 -13.00 -6.16 -9.09
C GLN A 99 -11.50 -5.97 -9.36
N PRO A 100 -10.61 -6.48 -8.49
CA PRO A 100 -9.16 -6.47 -8.70
C PRO A 100 -8.72 -6.91 -10.09
N GLU A 101 -9.33 -7.96 -10.63
CA GLU A 101 -8.99 -8.58 -11.92
C GLU A 101 -9.08 -7.60 -13.09
N ASN A 102 -9.89 -6.54 -12.97
CA ASN A 102 -9.98 -5.51 -13.99
C ASN A 102 -8.63 -4.80 -14.21
N LEU A 103 -7.77 -4.77 -13.20
CA LEU A 103 -6.41 -4.22 -13.30
C LEU A 103 -5.52 -5.01 -14.26
N LEU A 104 -5.87 -6.26 -14.58
CA LEU A 104 -5.11 -7.10 -15.50
C LEU A 104 -5.25 -6.63 -16.96
N ASN A 105 -6.33 -5.95 -17.32
CA ASN A 105 -6.66 -5.60 -18.70
C ASN A 105 -6.98 -4.10 -18.89
N LEU A 106 -6.21 -3.23 -18.23
CA LEU A 106 -6.34 -1.79 -18.38
C LEU A 106 -5.83 -1.37 -19.76
N GLU A 107 -6.73 -0.90 -20.61
CA GLU A 107 -6.34 -0.28 -21.89
C GLU A 107 -5.49 0.98 -21.66
N GLN A 108 -5.84 1.75 -20.62
CA GLN A 108 -5.20 3.03 -20.29
C GLN A 108 -4.85 3.11 -18.80
N PRO A 109 -3.76 2.47 -18.35
CA PRO A 109 -3.36 2.44 -16.94
C PRO A 109 -3.08 3.85 -16.38
N GLN A 110 -2.65 4.81 -17.21
CA GLN A 110 -2.48 6.20 -16.82
C GLN A 110 -3.79 6.88 -16.39
N ILE A 111 -4.91 6.55 -17.06
CA ILE A 111 -6.23 7.14 -16.74
C ILE A 111 -6.73 6.56 -15.43
N PHE A 112 -6.59 5.25 -15.25
CA PHE A 112 -6.89 4.59 -13.99
C PHE A 112 -6.07 5.20 -12.84
N MET A 113 -4.76 5.37 -13.04
CA MET A 113 -3.88 5.99 -12.03
C MET A 113 -4.30 7.42 -11.71
N ALA A 114 -4.66 8.23 -12.71
CA ALA A 114 -5.12 9.60 -12.47
C ALA A 114 -6.41 9.63 -11.63
N ASN A 115 -7.41 8.83 -11.98
CA ASN A 115 -8.68 8.76 -11.25
C ASN A 115 -8.49 8.26 -9.80
N TYR A 116 -7.59 7.29 -9.61
CA TYR A 116 -7.25 6.80 -8.29
C TYR A 116 -6.57 7.87 -7.42
N LEU A 117 -5.61 8.61 -7.98
CA LEU A 117 -4.91 9.67 -7.24
C LEU A 117 -5.83 10.87 -6.95
N GLU A 118 -6.75 11.18 -7.85
CA GLU A 118 -7.78 12.20 -7.64
C GLU A 118 -8.72 11.81 -6.48
N ASP A 119 -9.14 10.55 -6.38
CA ASP A 119 -9.91 10.06 -5.23
C ASP A 119 -9.11 10.19 -3.91
N ALA A 120 -7.81 9.93 -3.93
CA ALA A 120 -6.94 10.13 -2.77
C ALA A 120 -6.82 11.61 -2.35
N ILE A 121 -6.73 12.53 -3.33
CA ILE A 121 -6.75 13.99 -3.10
C ILE A 121 -8.08 14.41 -2.49
N ASN A 122 -9.21 13.95 -3.04
CA ASN A 122 -10.55 14.26 -2.54
C ASN A 122 -10.80 13.72 -1.12
N GLN A 123 -10.16 12.61 -0.76
CA GLN A 123 -10.13 12.09 0.62
C GLN A 123 -9.18 12.84 1.56
N LYS A 124 -8.55 13.93 1.11
CA LYS A 124 -7.62 14.76 1.87
C LYS A 124 -6.43 13.95 2.40
N CYS A 125 -5.95 12.98 1.62
CA CYS A 125 -4.71 12.28 1.93
C CYS A 125 -3.54 13.27 1.97
N SER A 126 -2.55 13.01 2.83
CA SER A 126 -1.31 13.81 2.84
C SER A 126 -0.51 13.59 1.55
N ASP A 127 0.31 14.57 1.16
CA ASP A 127 1.19 14.47 -0.02
C ASP A 127 2.05 13.20 -0.01
N ASN A 128 2.58 12.83 1.16
CA ASN A 128 3.40 11.62 1.30
C ASN A 128 2.55 10.36 1.10
N SER A 129 1.31 10.35 1.59
CA SER A 129 0.39 9.25 1.33
C SER A 129 0.08 9.10 -0.15
N ILE A 130 -0.20 10.21 -0.86
CA ILE A 130 -0.49 10.19 -2.31
C ILE A 130 0.74 9.73 -3.10
N LYS A 131 1.94 10.18 -2.74
CA LYS A 131 3.20 9.69 -3.33
C LYS A 131 3.39 8.19 -3.12
N ASN A 132 3.11 7.68 -1.92
CA ASN A 132 3.21 6.25 -1.61
C ASN A 132 2.18 5.44 -2.41
N GLN A 133 0.93 5.93 -2.51
CA GLN A 133 -0.13 5.32 -3.32
C GLN A 133 0.25 5.24 -4.80
N ARG A 134 0.77 6.33 -5.38
CA ARG A 134 1.28 6.32 -6.76
C ARG A 134 2.39 5.31 -6.94
N CYS A 135 3.38 5.31 -6.05
CA CYS A 135 4.53 4.43 -6.12
C CYS A 135 4.10 2.95 -6.04
N ALA A 136 3.24 2.61 -5.07
CA ALA A 136 2.71 1.26 -4.91
C ALA A 136 1.94 0.77 -6.16
N LEU A 137 1.05 1.61 -6.71
CA LEU A 137 0.30 1.26 -7.92
C LEU A 137 1.23 1.12 -9.14
N ALA A 138 2.17 2.05 -9.34
CA ALA A 138 3.13 1.99 -10.44
C ALA A 138 3.94 0.70 -10.43
N VAL A 139 4.43 0.33 -9.26
CA VAL A 139 5.21 -0.88 -9.05
C VAL A 139 4.38 -2.15 -9.31
N LEU A 140 3.13 -2.19 -8.85
CA LEU A 140 2.21 -3.30 -9.15
C LEU A 140 1.93 -3.41 -10.65
N LEU A 141 1.62 -2.30 -11.32
CA LEU A 141 1.37 -2.27 -12.77
C LEU A 141 2.60 -2.75 -13.56
N LYS A 142 3.80 -2.34 -13.17
CA LYS A 142 5.04 -2.80 -13.81
C LYS A 142 5.21 -4.32 -13.72
N PHE A 143 4.92 -4.91 -12.56
CA PHE A 143 4.98 -6.38 -12.43
C PHE A 143 3.86 -7.12 -13.15
N MET A 144 2.73 -6.46 -13.40
CA MET A 144 1.72 -6.98 -14.31
C MET A 144 2.10 -6.82 -15.78
N GLY A 145 3.23 -6.17 -16.11
CA GLY A 145 3.75 -6.07 -17.47
C GLY A 145 3.37 -4.79 -18.21
N TYR A 146 2.78 -3.79 -17.54
CA TYR A 146 2.60 -2.46 -18.13
C TYR A 146 3.95 -1.74 -18.23
N SER A 147 4.15 -1.01 -19.33
CA SER A 147 5.40 -0.29 -19.57
C SER A 147 5.51 0.98 -18.71
N GLU A 148 6.74 1.39 -18.40
CA GLU A 148 7.02 2.65 -17.70
C GLU A 148 6.38 3.87 -18.39
N GLN A 149 6.35 3.87 -19.73
CA GLN A 149 5.75 4.94 -20.53
C GLN A 149 4.23 5.04 -20.33
N GLN A 150 3.55 3.90 -20.13
CA GLN A 150 2.12 3.88 -19.84
C GLN A 150 1.81 4.31 -18.40
N ILE A 151 2.76 4.18 -17.47
CA ILE A 151 2.55 4.44 -16.04
C ILE A 151 2.97 5.86 -15.64
N HIS A 152 4.08 6.37 -16.20
CA HIS A 152 4.69 7.66 -15.81
C HIS A 152 4.43 8.77 -16.83
N THR A 153 3.16 9.01 -17.12
CA THR A 153 2.70 10.01 -18.07
C THR A 153 2.71 11.43 -17.49
N ASP A 154 2.72 12.43 -18.38
CA ASP A 154 2.63 13.84 -17.96
C ASP A 154 1.30 14.17 -17.30
N LEU A 155 0.21 13.46 -17.65
CA LEU A 155 -1.07 13.54 -16.95
C LEU A 155 -0.91 13.29 -15.45
N VAL A 156 -0.30 12.15 -15.08
CA VAL A 156 -0.07 11.78 -13.68
C VAL A 156 0.87 12.78 -12.99
N LYS A 157 1.86 13.30 -13.70
CA LYS A 157 2.78 14.32 -13.16
C LYS A 157 2.07 15.64 -12.87
N GLN A 158 1.20 16.12 -13.78
CA GLN A 158 0.46 17.36 -13.59
C GLN A 158 -0.52 17.25 -12.43
N LEU A 159 -1.22 16.11 -12.31
CA LEU A 159 -2.14 15.86 -11.19
C LEU A 159 -1.45 15.94 -9.81
N MET A 160 -0.18 15.56 -9.76
CA MET A 160 0.62 15.59 -8.53
C MET A 160 1.37 16.90 -8.29
N ARG A 161 1.28 17.88 -9.19
CA ARG A 161 1.84 19.21 -8.92
C ARG A 161 0.96 19.90 -7.88
N LYS A 162 1.59 20.47 -6.85
CA LYS A 162 0.88 21.29 -5.88
C LYS A 162 0.35 22.53 -6.58
N ASN A 163 -0.93 22.82 -6.35
CA ASN A 163 -1.47 24.18 -6.52
C ASN A 163 -0.94 25.09 -5.41
#